data_AF-A0A1V2P6E3-F1
#
_entry.id   AF-A0A1V2P6E3-F1
#
_cell.length_a   1.000
_cell.length_b   1.000
_cell.length_c   1.000
_cell.angle_alpha   90.00
_cell.angle_beta   90.00
_cell.angle_gamma   90.00
#
_symmetry.space_group_name_H-M   'P 1'
#
loop_
_entity.id
_entity.type
_entity.pdbx_description
1 polymer ?
#
loop_
_entity_poly.entity_id
_entity_poly.type
_entity_poly.pdbx_seq_one_letter_code
_entity_poly.pdbx_strand_id
1 'polypeptide(L)'
;MGTDCQLGPSPPTDFRFSDEQFVASSVDLDGRLIALIADAVTPAAVDRPYRARAVVVGPSDVTIDVELEPLDAEYPMIDALGDGFVVADARNRWKSDGSLAWLPAYDGVGWMDCYALNVGEELTWGCLYHEFPLVTVDRKGVRGIRGTSVRGARGLLVSGPLVAFLGEYDDYRHDRRRTAPSRQVTVSIGWSDDGDDVLVERKVPLTMPDGSEPPGQPRQVVCRDDRAFVRFDDAREWFVVQL
;
A
#
# COMPACT_ATOMS: atom_id res chain seq x y z
N MET A 1 -16.09 12.88 20.83
CA MET A 1 -16.71 11.58 20.54
C MET A 1 -15.61 10.69 20.02
N GLY A 2 -15.29 9.60 20.73
CA GLY A 2 -14.16 8.73 20.38
C GLY A 2 -14.51 7.86 19.18
N THR A 3 -13.69 7.95 18.13
CA THR A 3 -13.66 6.97 17.05
C THR A 3 -12.75 5.84 17.49
N ASP A 4 -13.35 4.74 17.94
CA ASP A 4 -12.65 3.49 18.22
C ASP A 4 -12.46 2.74 16.89
N CYS A 5 -11.22 2.62 16.41
CA CYS A 5 -10.90 1.80 15.24
C CYS A 5 -10.99 0.31 15.62
N GLN A 6 -12.04 -0.40 15.19
CA GLN A 6 -12.27 -1.81 15.52
C GLN A 6 -12.21 -2.73 14.30
N LEU A 7 -11.68 -3.93 14.50
CA LEU A 7 -11.44 -4.96 13.48
C LEU A 7 -12.68 -5.84 13.18
N GLY A 8 -13.04 -6.02 11.90
CA GLY A 8 -14.11 -6.93 11.41
C GLY A 8 -13.64 -8.18 10.62
N PRO A 9 -14.55 -9.15 10.28
CA PRO A 9 -14.19 -10.49 9.73
C PRO A 9 -13.88 -10.54 8.21
N SER A 10 -13.22 -11.64 7.76
CA SER A 10 -12.49 -11.82 6.48
C SER A 10 -13.28 -12.35 5.25
N PRO A 11 -12.80 -12.13 4.00
CA PRO A 11 -13.28 -12.78 2.75
C PRO A 11 -12.56 -14.12 2.41
N PRO A 12 -13.10 -14.96 1.49
CA PRO A 12 -12.58 -16.31 1.18
C PRO A 12 -11.40 -16.32 0.18
N THR A 13 -10.50 -17.32 0.25
CA THR A 13 -9.33 -17.48 -0.64
C THR A 13 -9.11 -18.94 -1.06
N ASP A 14 -9.23 -19.26 -2.36
CA ASP A 14 -8.70 -20.48 -2.98
C ASP A 14 -8.47 -20.27 -4.50
N PHE A 15 -7.27 -19.83 -4.91
CA PHE A 15 -6.88 -19.76 -6.33
C PHE A 15 -5.41 -20.20 -6.51
N ARG A 16 -5.11 -20.95 -7.57
CA ARG A 16 -3.75 -21.40 -7.95
C ARG A 16 -3.47 -21.07 -9.41
N PHE A 17 -2.39 -20.34 -9.68
CA PHE A 17 -1.80 -20.18 -11.01
C PHE A 17 -0.52 -21.04 -11.05
N SER A 18 -0.38 -21.90 -12.06
CA SER A 18 0.83 -22.74 -12.24
C SER A 18 1.84 -22.02 -13.12
N ASP A 19 3.12 -22.12 -12.76
CA ASP A 19 4.32 -21.58 -13.42
C ASP A 19 4.50 -20.05 -13.45
N GLU A 20 3.42 -19.27 -13.28
CA GLU A 20 3.47 -17.81 -13.13
C GLU A 20 3.60 -17.38 -11.66
N GLN A 21 4.36 -16.32 -11.36
CA GLN A 21 4.54 -15.82 -9.99
C GLN A 21 3.68 -14.60 -9.71
N PHE A 22 3.01 -14.61 -8.54
CA PHE A 22 2.39 -13.41 -7.99
C PHE A 22 3.46 -12.41 -7.56
N VAL A 23 3.45 -11.26 -8.20
CA VAL A 23 4.36 -10.15 -7.90
C VAL A 23 3.74 -9.22 -6.87
N ALA A 24 2.46 -8.91 -7.06
CA ALA A 24 1.66 -8.07 -6.19
C ALA A 24 0.23 -8.59 -6.18
N SER A 25 -0.48 -8.37 -5.07
CA SER A 25 -1.89 -8.73 -5.00
C SER A 25 -2.64 -7.86 -4.01
N SER A 26 -3.92 -7.62 -4.29
CA SER A 26 -4.87 -6.94 -3.43
C SER A 26 -6.23 -7.62 -3.50
N VAL A 27 -7.20 -7.15 -2.71
CA VAL A 27 -8.61 -7.56 -2.78
C VAL A 27 -9.45 -6.29 -2.83
N ASP A 28 -10.37 -6.19 -3.78
CA ASP A 28 -11.25 -5.02 -3.89
C ASP A 28 -12.47 -5.09 -2.97
N LEU A 29 -13.31 -4.05 -3.03
CA LEU A 29 -14.52 -3.92 -2.22
C LEU A 29 -15.56 -5.02 -2.50
N ASP A 30 -15.53 -5.64 -3.68
CA ASP A 30 -16.41 -6.73 -4.07
C ASP A 30 -15.84 -8.11 -3.66
N GLY A 31 -14.69 -8.13 -2.99
CA GLY A 31 -14.00 -9.35 -2.58
C GLY A 31 -13.29 -10.06 -3.73
N ARG A 32 -13.05 -9.37 -4.85
CA ARG A 32 -12.33 -9.92 -6.00
C ARG A 32 -10.83 -9.84 -5.75
N LEU A 33 -10.10 -10.88 -6.11
CA LEU A 33 -8.64 -10.88 -6.08
C LEU A 33 -8.12 -10.05 -7.25
N ILE A 34 -7.23 -9.11 -6.95
CA ILE A 34 -6.44 -8.40 -7.95
C ILE A 34 -5.02 -8.91 -7.84
N ALA A 35 -4.44 -9.32 -8.96
CA ALA A 35 -3.12 -9.89 -9.00
C ALA A 35 -2.31 -9.29 -10.15
N LEU A 36 -1.07 -8.92 -9.83
CA LEU A 36 -0.04 -8.70 -10.82
C LEU A 36 0.78 -9.98 -10.91
N ILE A 37 0.77 -10.59 -12.09
CA ILE A 37 1.40 -11.87 -12.34
C ILE A 37 2.54 -11.65 -13.34
N ALA A 38 3.71 -12.26 -13.10
CA ALA A 38 4.86 -12.18 -14.00
C ALA A 38 5.45 -13.56 -14.33
N ASP A 39 6.12 -13.63 -15.48
CA ASP A 39 6.82 -14.82 -15.96
C ASP A 39 8.01 -15.15 -15.05
N ALA A 40 7.93 -16.24 -14.28
CA ALA A 40 8.99 -16.99 -13.58
C ALA A 40 10.15 -16.24 -12.87
N VAL A 41 10.07 -14.93 -12.66
CA VAL A 41 11.12 -14.14 -12.03
C VAL A 41 10.52 -13.24 -10.95
N THR A 42 11.12 -13.26 -9.76
CA THR A 42 10.89 -12.20 -8.78
C THR A 42 11.40 -10.88 -9.37
N PRO A 43 10.64 -9.79 -9.37
CA PRO A 43 11.09 -8.53 -9.99
C PRO A 43 12.41 -8.02 -9.43
N ALA A 44 12.65 -8.24 -8.13
CA ALA A 44 13.92 -7.94 -7.48
C ALA A 44 15.14 -8.74 -8.02
N ALA A 45 14.93 -9.72 -8.90
CA ALA A 45 15.98 -10.55 -9.50
C ALA A 45 16.20 -10.29 -11.00
N VAL A 46 15.47 -9.36 -11.63
CA VAL A 46 15.64 -9.00 -13.04
C VAL A 46 16.16 -7.57 -13.23
N ASP A 47 17.32 -7.44 -13.88
CA ASP A 47 17.90 -6.15 -14.29
C ASP A 47 17.24 -5.57 -15.58
N ARG A 48 16.08 -6.10 -15.98
CA ARG A 48 15.39 -5.73 -17.22
C ARG A 48 13.87 -5.72 -17.03
N PRO A 49 13.14 -4.91 -17.84
CA PRO A 49 11.69 -4.97 -17.85
C PRO A 49 11.19 -6.40 -18.06
N TYR A 50 10.17 -6.78 -17.30
CA TYR A 50 9.55 -8.10 -17.36
C TYR A 50 8.14 -8.02 -17.91
N ARG A 51 7.71 -9.10 -18.57
CA ARG A 51 6.32 -9.25 -18.98
C ARG A 51 5.49 -9.51 -17.73
N ALA A 52 4.39 -8.77 -17.62
CA ALA A 52 3.47 -8.89 -16.53
C ALA A 52 2.03 -8.80 -17.05
N ARG A 53 1.11 -9.32 -16.26
CA ARG A 53 -0.30 -9.38 -16.56
C ARG A 53 -1.08 -8.97 -15.32
N ALA A 54 -2.02 -8.05 -15.49
CA ALA A 54 -2.95 -7.68 -14.44
C ALA A 54 -4.20 -8.53 -14.57
N VAL A 55 -4.56 -9.22 -13.49
CA VAL A 55 -5.72 -10.12 -13.44
C VAL A 55 -6.63 -9.69 -12.31
N VAL A 56 -7.94 -9.58 -12.59
CA VAL A 56 -8.98 -9.45 -11.58
C VAL A 56 -9.85 -10.70 -11.62
N VAL A 57 -9.89 -11.41 -10.51
CA VAL A 57 -10.60 -12.68 -10.35
C VAL A 57 -11.75 -12.49 -9.36
N GLY A 58 -12.97 -12.60 -9.87
CA GLY A 58 -14.17 -12.67 -9.05
C GLY A 58 -14.42 -14.07 -8.50
N PRO A 59 -15.49 -14.26 -7.70
CA PRO A 59 -15.79 -15.55 -7.07
C PRO A 59 -16.02 -16.70 -8.07
N SER A 60 -16.42 -16.39 -9.31
CA SER A 60 -16.82 -17.39 -10.31
C SER A 60 -16.10 -17.26 -11.65
N ASP A 61 -15.39 -16.16 -11.89
CA ASP A 61 -14.89 -15.76 -13.20
C ASP A 61 -13.66 -14.84 -13.10
N VAL A 62 -12.85 -14.82 -14.16
CA VAL A 62 -11.82 -13.81 -14.37
C VAL A 62 -12.47 -12.65 -15.11
N THR A 63 -12.57 -11.48 -14.48
CA THR A 63 -13.27 -10.31 -15.04
C THR A 63 -12.33 -9.39 -15.81
N ILE A 64 -11.03 -9.38 -15.48
CA ILE A 64 -10.00 -8.63 -16.19
C ILE A 64 -8.78 -9.54 -16.34
N ASP A 65 -8.23 -9.60 -17.54
CA ASP A 65 -7.01 -10.32 -17.87
C ASP A 65 -6.28 -9.53 -18.98
N VAL A 66 -5.32 -8.72 -18.58
CA VAL A 66 -4.67 -7.74 -19.49
C VAL A 66 -3.16 -7.90 -19.42
N GLU A 67 -2.55 -8.26 -20.55
CA GLU A 67 -1.10 -8.15 -20.71
C GLU A 67 -0.68 -6.68 -20.64
N LEU A 68 0.31 -6.42 -19.80
CA LEU A 68 0.90 -5.10 -19.66
C LEU A 68 2.07 -4.96 -20.61
N GLU A 69 2.34 -3.72 -21.02
CA GLU A 69 3.66 -3.38 -21.56
C GLU A 69 4.74 -3.78 -20.54
N PRO A 70 5.95 -4.17 -20.98
CA PRO A 70 6.99 -4.65 -20.09
C PRO A 70 7.22 -3.71 -18.90
N LEU A 71 6.98 -4.21 -17.69
CA LEU A 71 7.10 -3.45 -16.46
C LEU A 71 8.56 -3.40 -16.01
N ASP A 72 9.00 -2.23 -15.61
CA ASP A 72 10.32 -1.99 -15.01
C ASP A 72 10.13 -1.67 -13.52
N ALA A 73 9.40 -2.55 -12.81
CA ALA A 73 8.92 -2.30 -11.45
C ALA A 73 9.48 -3.30 -10.41
N GLU A 74 10.15 -2.84 -9.36
CA GLU A 74 10.84 -3.71 -8.40
C GLU A 74 9.92 -4.20 -7.26
N TYR A 75 9.05 -3.34 -6.74
CA TYR A 75 8.09 -3.66 -5.66
C TYR A 75 6.71 -3.11 -5.99
N PRO A 76 6.12 -3.55 -7.11
CA PRO A 76 4.84 -3.00 -7.52
C PRO A 76 3.76 -3.32 -6.47
N MET A 77 2.87 -2.37 -6.29
CA MET A 77 1.55 -2.53 -5.71
C MET A 77 0.54 -2.51 -6.85
N ILE A 78 -0.55 -3.26 -6.71
CA ILE A 78 -1.63 -3.26 -7.68
C ILE A 78 -2.98 -3.18 -6.96
N ASP A 79 -3.92 -2.42 -7.52
CA ASP A 79 -5.30 -2.49 -7.08
C ASP A 79 -6.32 -2.13 -8.16
N ALA A 80 -7.60 -2.47 -7.96
CA ALA A 80 -8.68 -2.09 -8.88
C ALA A 80 -9.10 -0.61 -8.71
N LEU A 81 -9.29 0.09 -9.84
CA LEU A 81 -9.76 1.49 -9.92
C LEU A 81 -10.85 1.63 -10.99
N GLY A 82 -12.11 1.70 -10.55
CA GLY A 82 -13.29 1.65 -11.42
C GLY A 82 -13.35 0.36 -12.25
N ASP A 83 -13.42 0.46 -13.57
CA ASP A 83 -13.42 -0.66 -14.53
C ASP A 83 -12.00 -1.12 -14.94
N GLY A 84 -10.96 -0.62 -14.29
CA GLY A 84 -9.57 -0.98 -14.55
C GLY A 84 -8.76 -1.23 -13.29
N PHE A 85 -7.46 -1.05 -13.38
CA PHE A 85 -6.52 -1.21 -12.28
C PHE A 85 -5.48 -0.10 -12.27
N VAL A 86 -4.85 0.10 -11.12
CA VAL A 86 -3.65 0.91 -10.94
C VAL A 86 -2.51 -0.02 -10.55
N VAL A 87 -1.37 0.10 -11.23
CA VAL A 87 -0.09 -0.45 -10.77
C VAL A 87 0.73 0.74 -10.30
N ALA A 88 1.12 0.72 -9.04
CA ALA A 88 2.01 1.71 -8.46
C ALA A 88 3.33 1.04 -8.16
N ASP A 89 4.42 1.55 -8.72
CA ASP A 89 5.76 1.24 -8.27
C ASP A 89 6.49 2.55 -8.09
N ALA A 90 7.42 2.57 -7.16
CA ALA A 90 8.44 3.57 -7.21
C ALA A 90 9.73 2.86 -6.88
N ARG A 91 10.65 2.85 -7.83
CA ARG A 91 12.07 2.88 -7.54
C ARG A 91 12.82 3.56 -8.64
N ASN A 92 13.91 4.18 -8.22
CA ASN A 92 14.98 4.59 -9.09
C ASN A 92 15.54 3.34 -9.74
N ARG A 93 15.62 3.30 -11.06
CA ARG A 93 16.39 2.25 -11.72
C ARG A 93 17.86 2.62 -11.63
N TRP A 94 18.67 1.78 -11.02
CA TRP A 94 20.12 1.90 -11.00
C TRP A 94 20.72 0.87 -11.95
N LYS A 95 21.75 1.24 -12.70
CA LYS A 95 22.53 0.30 -13.52
C LYS A 95 23.46 -0.51 -12.61
N SER A 96 23.96 -1.63 -13.11
CA SER A 96 24.91 -2.50 -12.42
C SER A 96 26.21 -1.81 -12.02
N ASP A 97 26.54 -0.68 -12.65
CA ASP A 97 27.70 0.17 -12.30
C ASP A 97 27.42 1.19 -11.18
N GLY A 98 26.20 1.17 -10.62
CA GLY A 98 25.76 2.10 -9.57
C GLY A 98 25.32 3.47 -10.09
N SER A 99 25.26 3.70 -11.40
CA SER A 99 24.72 4.93 -11.97
C SER A 99 23.19 4.88 -12.08
N LEU A 100 22.53 6.03 -11.97
CA LEU A 100 21.08 6.15 -12.14
C LEU A 100 20.72 5.92 -13.62
N ALA A 101 19.91 4.90 -13.89
CA ALA A 101 19.37 4.61 -15.21
C ALA A 101 18.16 5.50 -15.52
N TRP A 102 17.24 5.64 -14.56
CA TRP A 102 16.06 6.53 -14.66
C TRP A 102 15.42 6.77 -13.29
N LEU A 103 14.66 7.87 -13.17
CA LEU A 103 13.96 8.34 -11.98
C LEU A 103 12.56 8.83 -12.35
N PRO A 104 11.47 8.32 -11.75
CA PRO A 104 10.20 9.02 -11.79
C PRO A 104 10.36 10.33 -11.03
N ALA A 105 10.25 11.45 -11.74
CA ALA A 105 10.36 12.78 -11.15
C ALA A 105 9.09 13.58 -11.45
N TYR A 106 8.43 14.04 -10.39
CA TYR A 106 7.48 15.14 -10.45
C TYR A 106 8.10 16.32 -9.69
N ASP A 107 8.16 17.48 -10.35
CA ASP A 107 8.79 18.73 -9.86
C ASP A 107 10.25 18.62 -9.40
N GLY A 108 11.05 17.77 -10.10
CA GLY A 108 12.49 17.63 -9.82
C GLY A 108 12.83 16.85 -8.54
N VAL A 109 11.84 16.45 -7.75
CA VAL A 109 12.01 15.51 -6.64
C VAL A 109 12.01 14.10 -7.22
N GLY A 110 12.98 13.29 -6.80
CA GLY A 110 13.07 11.89 -7.17
C GLY A 110 12.30 11.01 -6.18
N TRP A 111 11.37 10.23 -6.70
CA TRP A 111 10.45 9.44 -5.88
C TRP A 111 10.91 7.99 -5.91
N MET A 112 11.19 7.43 -4.73
CA MET A 112 11.94 6.18 -4.67
C MET A 112 11.18 4.96 -4.19
N ASP A 113 9.99 5.06 -3.57
CA ASP A 113 9.14 3.90 -3.19
C ASP A 113 7.70 4.33 -2.87
N CYS A 114 6.69 3.49 -3.13
CA CYS A 114 5.32 3.66 -2.63
C CYS A 114 5.14 2.74 -1.43
N TYR A 115 4.92 3.32 -0.25
CA TYR A 115 4.93 2.60 1.03
C TYR A 115 3.53 2.23 1.51
N ALA A 116 2.54 3.04 1.15
CA ALA A 116 1.13 2.74 1.39
C ALA A 116 0.30 3.26 0.23
N LEU A 117 -0.66 2.44 -0.22
CA LEU A 117 -1.59 2.75 -1.30
C LEU A 117 -3.01 2.64 -0.75
N ASN A 118 -3.83 3.64 -1.03
CA ASN A 118 -5.28 3.61 -0.85
C ASN A 118 -5.94 3.84 -2.20
N VAL A 119 -6.89 3.00 -2.57
CA VAL A 119 -7.62 3.15 -3.83
C VAL A 119 -9.11 3.29 -3.54
N GLY A 120 -9.63 4.49 -3.74
CA GLY A 120 -11.07 4.76 -3.69
C GLY A 120 -11.73 4.63 -5.05
N GLU A 121 -12.96 5.13 -5.15
CA GLU A 121 -13.76 5.04 -6.38
C GLU A 121 -13.17 5.86 -7.54
N GLU A 122 -12.82 7.12 -7.28
CA GLU A 122 -12.32 8.05 -8.31
C GLU A 122 -10.83 8.42 -8.14
N LEU A 123 -10.34 8.34 -6.90
CA LEU A 123 -9.00 8.79 -6.53
C LEU A 123 -8.19 7.62 -5.95
N THR A 124 -6.89 7.69 -6.21
CA THR A 124 -5.88 6.85 -5.59
C THR A 124 -4.96 7.75 -4.78
N TRP A 125 -4.63 7.32 -3.57
CA TRP A 125 -3.66 7.98 -2.71
C TRP A 125 -2.44 7.09 -2.52
N GLY A 126 -1.26 7.68 -2.62
CA GLY A 126 0.01 7.02 -2.35
C GLY A 126 0.80 7.78 -1.29
N CYS A 127 1.32 7.09 -0.28
CA CYS A 127 2.34 7.61 0.62
C CYS A 127 3.70 7.19 0.08
N LEU A 128 4.47 8.15 -0.43
CA LEU A 128 5.69 7.87 -1.18
C LEU A 128 6.96 8.12 -0.34
N TYR A 129 8.08 7.59 -0.77
CA TYR A 129 9.40 7.84 -0.20
C TYR A 129 10.20 8.79 -1.11
N HIS A 130 11.06 9.69 -0.62
CA HIS A 130 11.42 10.00 0.77
C HIS A 130 10.49 11.09 1.36
N GLU A 131 10.53 11.34 2.67
CA GLU A 131 9.74 12.38 3.38
C GLU A 131 8.23 12.12 3.48
N PHE A 132 7.76 10.96 3.02
CA PHE A 132 6.38 10.50 3.20
C PHE A 132 5.31 11.46 2.67
N PRO A 133 5.48 12.09 1.48
CA PRO A 133 4.42 12.89 0.91
C PRO A 133 3.19 12.04 0.57
N LEU A 134 2.03 12.65 0.74
CA LEU A 134 0.75 12.12 0.29
C LEU A 134 0.47 12.60 -1.14
N VAL A 135 0.45 11.67 -2.08
CA VAL A 135 0.10 11.92 -3.48
C VAL A 135 -1.33 11.50 -3.74
N THR A 136 -2.02 12.28 -4.55
CA THR A 136 -3.34 11.95 -5.11
C THR A 136 -3.25 11.82 -6.61
N VAL A 137 -3.89 10.79 -7.14
CA VAL A 137 -3.88 10.44 -8.57
C VAL A 137 -5.31 10.08 -8.98
N ASP A 138 -5.71 10.49 -10.18
CA ASP A 138 -6.92 10.00 -10.84
C ASP A 138 -6.56 9.42 -12.23
N ARG A 139 -7.58 9.09 -13.03
CA ARG A 139 -7.40 8.57 -14.39
C ARG A 139 -6.66 9.49 -15.36
N LYS A 140 -6.55 10.79 -15.09
CA LYS A 140 -5.77 11.74 -15.91
C LYS A 140 -4.42 12.11 -15.29
N GLY A 141 -4.05 11.45 -14.18
CA GLY A 141 -2.72 11.55 -13.57
C GLY A 141 -2.74 12.23 -12.20
N VAL A 142 -1.56 12.72 -11.79
CA VAL A 142 -1.33 13.34 -10.48
C VAL A 142 -2.22 14.58 -10.31
N ARG A 143 -2.92 14.64 -9.18
CA ARG A 143 -3.82 15.74 -8.80
C ARG A 143 -3.17 16.69 -7.80
N GLY A 144 -2.37 16.15 -6.90
CA GLY A 144 -1.78 16.92 -5.82
C GLY A 144 -0.78 16.10 -5.02
N ILE A 145 0.15 16.81 -4.41
CA ILE A 145 1.20 16.29 -3.55
C ILE A 145 1.21 17.15 -2.30
N ARG A 146 1.21 16.51 -1.14
CA ARG A 146 1.14 17.17 0.16
C ARG A 146 2.22 16.62 1.07
N GLY A 147 2.91 17.50 1.79
CA GLY A 147 3.82 17.11 2.86
C GLY A 147 3.07 16.45 4.01
N THR A 148 3.77 15.63 4.79
CA THR A 148 3.23 15.03 6.00
C THR A 148 4.29 15.06 7.10
N SER A 149 3.87 14.94 8.36
CA SER A 149 4.79 14.82 9.50
C SER A 149 5.08 13.37 9.91
N VAL A 150 4.49 12.38 9.22
CA VAL A 150 4.70 10.96 9.54
C VAL A 150 6.08 10.49 9.09
N ARG A 151 6.60 9.45 9.75
CA ARG A 151 7.92 8.86 9.42
C ARG A 151 7.81 7.52 8.69
N GLY A 152 6.64 7.22 8.17
CA GLY A 152 6.33 5.96 7.53
C GLY A 152 4.85 5.68 7.51
N ALA A 153 4.45 4.78 6.62
CA ALA A 153 3.12 4.20 6.62
C ALA A 153 3.22 2.78 6.04
N ARG A 154 2.53 1.83 6.66
CA ARG A 154 2.21 0.52 6.08
C ARG A 154 0.81 0.48 5.48
N GLY A 155 -0.05 1.41 5.90
CA GLY A 155 -1.40 1.59 5.37
C GLY A 155 -1.80 3.06 5.41
N LEU A 156 -2.74 3.41 4.56
CA LEU A 156 -3.25 4.76 4.38
C LEU A 156 -4.77 4.69 4.30
N LEU A 157 -5.50 5.36 5.16
CA LEU A 157 -6.96 5.43 5.14
C LEU A 157 -7.38 6.88 4.87
N VAL A 158 -8.44 7.08 4.08
CA VAL A 158 -8.94 8.40 3.70
C VAL A 158 -10.46 8.42 3.82
N SER A 159 -11.00 9.38 4.56
CA SER A 159 -12.45 9.58 4.71
C SER A 159 -12.77 11.07 4.60
N GLY A 160 -13.13 11.50 3.38
CA GLY A 160 -13.23 12.92 3.06
C GLY A 160 -11.90 13.64 3.34
N PRO A 161 -11.87 14.71 4.17
CA PRO A 161 -10.63 15.40 4.52
C PRO A 161 -9.80 14.66 5.58
N LEU A 162 -10.32 13.60 6.20
CA LEU A 162 -9.60 12.85 7.22
C LEU A 162 -8.60 11.89 6.55
N VAL A 163 -7.36 11.90 7.02
CA VAL A 163 -6.30 11.00 6.56
C VAL A 163 -5.72 10.27 7.76
N ALA A 164 -5.49 8.98 7.65
CA ALA A 164 -4.82 8.19 8.67
C ALA A 164 -3.72 7.29 8.11
N PHE A 165 -2.60 7.25 8.83
CA PHE A 165 -1.44 6.45 8.48
C PHE A 165 -1.28 5.33 9.50
N LEU A 166 -1.35 4.08 9.03
CA LEU A 166 -1.20 2.89 9.84
C LEU A 166 0.28 2.47 9.90
N GLY A 167 0.79 2.23 11.10
CA GLY A 167 2.04 1.52 11.31
C GLY A 167 3.28 2.29 10.84
N GLU A 168 3.47 3.52 11.33
CA GLU A 168 4.67 4.31 11.06
C GLU A 168 5.96 3.52 11.40
N TYR A 169 7.03 3.77 10.64
CA TYR A 169 8.34 3.18 10.95
C TYR A 169 8.99 3.96 12.08
N ASP A 170 8.94 3.44 13.31
CA ASP A 170 9.81 3.92 14.38
C ASP A 170 11.26 3.57 14.02
N ASP A 171 12.05 4.60 13.71
CA ASP A 171 13.50 4.62 13.39
C ASP A 171 14.13 3.24 13.17
N TYR A 172 14.10 2.78 11.92
CA TYR A 172 14.81 1.57 11.47
C TYR A 172 16.34 1.71 11.52
N ARG A 173 16.87 2.90 11.81
CA ARG A 173 18.31 3.16 11.82
C ARG A 173 18.87 3.03 13.24
N HIS A 174 19.61 1.94 13.45
CA HIS A 174 20.67 1.77 14.47
C HIS A 174 20.36 1.21 15.86
N ASP A 175 19.38 0.32 16.05
CA ASP A 175 19.42 -0.53 17.24
C ASP A 175 19.09 -2.01 16.98
N ARG A 176 20.09 -2.73 16.44
CA ARG A 176 20.10 -4.20 16.36
C ARG A 176 20.28 -4.88 17.74
N ARG A 177 20.30 -4.14 18.85
CA ARG A 177 20.60 -4.67 20.19
C ARG A 177 19.43 -4.63 21.18
N ARG A 178 18.24 -4.17 20.80
CA ARG A 178 17.05 -4.33 21.67
C ARG A 178 16.39 -5.69 21.47
N THR A 179 16.63 -6.58 22.43
CA THR A 179 15.72 -7.67 22.79
C THR A 179 14.33 -7.09 23.05
N ALA A 180 13.42 -7.37 22.12
CA ALA A 180 11.97 -7.17 22.11
C ALA A 180 11.46 -5.77 22.52
N PRO A 181 11.17 -4.88 21.56
CA PRO A 181 10.15 -3.86 21.77
C PRO A 181 8.78 -4.47 21.46
N SER A 182 7.83 -4.38 22.40
CA SER A 182 6.41 -4.31 22.04
C SER A 182 6.26 -3.06 21.16
N ARG A 183 6.37 -3.24 19.85
CA ARG A 183 6.14 -2.17 18.87
C ARG A 183 4.64 -2.04 18.70
N GLN A 184 3.99 -1.43 19.69
CA GLN A 184 2.58 -1.11 19.64
C GLN A 184 2.29 -0.44 18.28
N VAL A 185 1.45 -1.09 17.48
CA VAL A 185 1.06 -0.55 16.18
C VAL A 185 0.26 0.71 16.45
N THR A 186 0.53 1.79 15.72
CA THR A 186 -0.14 3.07 15.91
C THR A 186 -0.82 3.52 14.63
N VAL A 187 -1.82 4.36 14.80
CA VAL A 187 -2.52 5.08 13.73
C VAL A 187 -2.32 6.57 13.96
N SER A 188 -1.66 7.24 13.04
CA SER A 188 -1.53 8.70 13.03
C SER A 188 -2.64 9.29 12.21
N ILE A 189 -3.45 10.15 12.82
CA ILE A 189 -4.66 10.71 12.22
C ILE A 189 -4.47 12.21 12.07
N GLY A 190 -4.73 12.70 10.87
CA GLY A 190 -4.65 14.10 10.52
C GLY A 190 -5.73 14.51 9.53
N TRP A 191 -5.66 15.76 9.13
CA TRP A 191 -6.57 16.35 8.15
C TRP A 191 -5.80 16.84 6.94
N SER A 192 -6.42 16.72 5.78
CA SER A 192 -5.96 17.29 4.53
C SER A 192 -7.12 18.05 3.89
N ASP A 193 -6.97 19.37 3.81
CA ASP A 193 -7.75 20.19 2.90
C ASP A 193 -7.03 20.25 1.54
N ASP A 194 -7.74 20.67 0.50
CA ASP A 194 -7.17 20.75 -0.85
C ASP A 194 -6.08 21.81 -0.94
N GLY A 195 -4.85 21.34 -1.19
CA GLY A 195 -3.66 22.18 -1.41
C GLY A 195 -2.74 22.36 -0.21
N ASP A 196 -3.17 21.96 1.00
CA ASP A 196 -2.37 22.10 2.22
C ASP A 196 -1.72 20.77 2.64
N ASP A 197 -0.60 20.88 3.36
CA ASP A 197 0.09 19.75 3.98
C ASP A 197 -0.81 19.02 4.99
N VAL A 198 -0.60 17.71 5.15
CA VAL A 198 -1.36 16.91 6.09
C VAL A 198 -0.93 17.22 7.53
N LEU A 199 -1.85 17.77 8.31
CA LEU A 199 -1.63 18.09 9.71
C LEU A 199 -2.03 16.90 10.58
N VAL A 200 -1.05 16.11 11.03
CA VAL A 200 -1.28 15.02 12.00
C VAL A 200 -1.61 15.62 13.37
N GLU A 201 -2.83 15.39 13.83
CA GLU A 201 -3.34 15.92 15.11
C GLU A 201 -3.13 14.96 16.27
N ARG A 202 -3.23 13.65 16.00
CA ARG A 202 -3.15 12.62 17.04
C ARG A 202 -2.51 11.34 16.52
N LYS A 203 -1.85 10.64 17.43
CA LYS A 203 -1.32 9.28 17.23
C LYS A 203 -1.93 8.40 18.30
N VAL A 204 -2.61 7.34 17.89
CA VAL A 204 -3.34 6.42 18.80
C VAL A 204 -2.82 5.00 18.63
N PRO A 205 -2.82 4.18 19.69
CA PRO A 205 -2.52 2.76 19.56
C PRO A 205 -3.64 2.05 18.81
N LEU A 206 -3.28 1.13 17.91
CA LEU A 206 -4.21 0.17 17.33
C LEU A 206 -4.43 -0.96 18.35
N THR A 207 -5.68 -1.25 18.64
CA THR A 207 -6.08 -2.33 19.55
C THR A 207 -7.03 -3.30 18.86
N MET A 208 -7.03 -4.55 19.29
CA MET A 208 -8.04 -5.54 18.95
C MET A 208 -9.42 -5.14 19.55
N PRO A 209 -10.54 -5.70 19.09
CA PRO A 209 -11.87 -5.39 19.63
C PRO A 209 -12.04 -5.65 21.13
N ASP A 210 -11.26 -6.57 21.70
CA ASP A 210 -11.22 -6.86 23.14
C ASP A 210 -10.28 -5.92 23.93
N GLY A 211 -9.68 -4.93 23.25
CA GLY A 211 -8.72 -3.98 23.81
C GLY A 211 -7.27 -4.51 23.89
N SER A 212 -7.01 -5.75 23.48
CA SER A 212 -5.65 -6.30 23.47
C SER A 212 -4.78 -5.71 22.34
N GLU A 213 -3.47 -5.91 22.42
CA GLU A 213 -2.55 -5.52 21.35
C GLU A 213 -2.71 -6.45 20.13
N PRO A 214 -2.47 -5.95 18.90
CA PRO A 214 -2.43 -6.79 17.71
C PRO A 214 -1.41 -7.92 17.83
N PRO A 215 -1.64 -9.09 17.20
CA PRO A 215 -0.77 -10.26 17.27
C PRO A 215 0.48 -10.11 16.39
N GLY A 216 1.17 -8.97 16.46
CA GLY A 216 2.39 -8.69 15.70
C GLY A 216 2.31 -7.44 14.84
N GLN A 217 3.21 -7.33 13.86
CA GLN A 217 3.26 -6.19 12.95
C GLN A 217 2.39 -6.43 11.71
N PRO A 218 1.83 -5.37 11.09
CA PRO A 218 1.11 -5.50 9.82
C PRO A 218 2.02 -6.06 8.73
N ARG A 219 1.76 -7.28 8.26
CA ARG A 219 2.51 -7.97 7.20
C ARG A 219 2.01 -7.57 5.82
N GLN A 220 0.68 -7.53 5.68
CA GLN A 220 -0.02 -7.18 4.45
C GLN A 220 -1.13 -6.19 4.81
N VAL A 221 -1.26 -5.15 4.00
CA VAL A 221 -2.25 -4.11 4.18
C VAL A 221 -2.83 -3.76 2.82
N VAL A 222 -4.15 -3.77 2.73
CA VAL A 222 -4.92 -3.29 1.58
C VAL A 222 -5.80 -2.17 2.08
N CYS A 223 -5.73 -0.98 1.47
CA CYS A 223 -6.53 0.16 1.91
C CYS A 223 -7.51 0.62 0.84
N ARG A 224 -8.74 0.88 1.28
CA ARG A 224 -9.88 1.28 0.47
C ARG A 224 -10.68 2.33 1.22
N ASP A 225 -10.59 3.56 0.76
CA ASP A 225 -11.27 4.70 1.37
C ASP A 225 -11.01 4.72 2.89
N ASP A 226 -12.06 4.65 3.70
CA ASP A 226 -12.02 4.71 5.16
C ASP A 226 -11.63 3.38 5.84
N ARG A 227 -11.23 2.36 5.06
CA ARG A 227 -10.91 1.01 5.54
C ARG A 227 -9.51 0.54 5.18
N ALA A 228 -8.94 -0.28 6.06
CA ALA A 228 -7.74 -1.06 5.78
C ALA A 228 -7.95 -2.52 6.19
N PHE A 229 -7.73 -3.45 5.27
CA PHE A 229 -7.64 -4.88 5.54
C PHE A 229 -6.21 -5.21 5.90
N VAL A 230 -5.99 -5.74 7.09
CA VAL A 230 -4.67 -5.96 7.67
C VAL A 230 -4.50 -7.43 8.03
N ARG A 231 -3.42 -8.04 7.57
CA ARG A 231 -2.94 -9.34 8.07
C ARG A 231 -1.65 -9.13 8.85
N PHE A 232 -1.61 -9.60 10.09
CA PHE A 232 -0.43 -9.50 10.96
C PHE A 232 0.53 -10.69 10.78
N ASP A 233 1.79 -10.53 11.17
CA ASP A 233 2.83 -11.58 11.04
C ASP A 233 2.42 -12.92 11.70
N ASP A 234 1.82 -12.89 12.89
CA ASP A 234 1.45 -14.10 13.64
C ASP A 234 -0.02 -14.51 13.44
N ALA A 235 -0.71 -13.90 12.46
CA ALA A 235 -2.10 -14.18 12.17
C ALA A 235 -2.31 -14.62 10.71
N ARG A 236 -3.16 -15.63 10.52
CA ARG A 236 -3.64 -16.03 9.18
C ARG A 236 -4.91 -15.30 8.76
N GLU A 237 -5.56 -14.66 9.72
CA GLU A 237 -6.82 -13.96 9.56
C GLU A 237 -6.58 -12.52 9.10
N TRP A 238 -7.52 -12.02 8.31
CA TRP A 238 -7.57 -10.60 7.94
C TRP A 238 -8.48 -9.86 8.90
N PHE A 239 -8.04 -8.67 9.28
CA PHE A 239 -8.72 -7.76 10.18
C PHE A 239 -9.02 -6.44 9.49
N VAL A 240 -10.11 -5.76 9.84
CA VAL A 240 -10.51 -4.50 9.17
C VAL A 240 -10.36 -3.28 10.06
N VAL A 241 -9.39 -2.41 9.83
CA VAL A 241 -9.35 -1.08 10.48
C VAL A 241 -10.31 -0.15 9.75
N GLN A 242 -11.14 0.62 10.47
CA GLN A 242 -12.00 1.66 9.89
C GLN A 242 -11.85 2.98 10.65
N LEU A 243 -11.93 4.11 9.92
CA LEU A 243 -11.89 5.46 10.48
C LEU A 243 -13.22 5.94 11.06
#